data_AF-A0A1Y5TAB2-F1
#
_entry.id   AF-A0A1Y5TAB2-F1
#
_cell.length_a   1.000
_cell.length_b   1.000
_cell.length_c   1.000
_cell.angle_alpha   90.00
_cell.angle_beta   90.00
_cell.angle_gamma   90.00
#
_symmetry.space_group_name_H-M   'P 1'
#
loop_
_entity.id
_entity.type
_entity.pdbx_description
1 polymer ?
#
loop_
_entity_poly.entity_id
_entity_poly.type
_entity_poly.pdbx_seq_one_letter_code
_entity_poly.pdbx_strand_id
1 'polypeptide(L)'
;MPLRGLTSTAADARRSGNRVVHLGIIAIVLILTLAAIFLFLSLPDANAFNARVERIFVENDALTAKGDIKLLEILALSGTAFAETLTSYRMVIFVLLVFATALLVAALVFLVMLITLNRRIAQIERSGIQVSSLLISREEKTVYLNNMGFKLTDAAMETLSVLAEARMDDDVMSGAEIEAVISGRSAIDCEEAAGATRIKRLRDTLGNQLVSELLVKNIARRGYMLAIDKDVIKVI
;
A
#
# COMPACT_ATOMS: atom_id res chain seq x y z
N MET A 1 19.02 23.56 -28.38
CA MET A 1 18.74 22.11 -28.17
C MET A 1 18.07 21.98 -26.80
N PRO A 2 16.73 21.91 -26.68
CA PRO A 2 16.10 21.84 -25.37
C PRO A 2 16.09 20.41 -24.85
N LEU A 3 16.48 20.26 -23.58
CA LEU A 3 16.45 19.00 -22.84
C LEU A 3 14.99 18.57 -22.64
N ARG A 4 14.64 17.44 -23.28
CA ARG A 4 13.37 16.75 -23.16
C ARG A 4 13.31 16.12 -21.76
N GLY A 5 12.82 16.86 -20.78
CA GLY A 5 12.55 16.34 -19.44
C GLY A 5 11.53 15.21 -19.53
N LEU A 6 11.94 13.99 -19.16
CA LEU A 6 11.05 12.86 -18.94
C LEU A 6 10.16 13.19 -17.74
N THR A 7 9.01 13.79 -17.99
CA THR A 7 7.92 13.90 -17.01
C THR A 7 7.34 12.51 -16.79
N SER A 8 7.98 11.66 -15.98
CA SER A 8 7.36 10.42 -15.52
C SER A 8 6.21 10.79 -14.59
N THR A 9 4.99 10.76 -15.11
CA THR A 9 3.81 11.18 -14.36
C THR A 9 3.54 10.13 -13.28
N ALA A 10 3.05 10.51 -12.10
CA ALA A 10 2.73 9.56 -11.02
C ALA A 10 1.76 8.42 -11.45
N ALA A 11 1.00 8.65 -12.53
CA ALA A 11 0.19 7.65 -13.22
C ALA A 11 1.04 6.55 -13.90
N ASP A 12 2.19 6.90 -14.50
CA ASP A 12 3.11 5.94 -15.12
C ASP A 12 3.83 5.10 -14.07
N ALA A 13 4.18 5.69 -12.92
CA ALA A 13 4.76 4.95 -11.79
C ALA A 13 3.76 3.93 -11.19
N ARG A 14 2.47 4.31 -11.08
CA ARG A 14 1.40 3.39 -10.63
C ARG A 14 1.12 2.27 -11.63
N ARG A 15 1.04 2.59 -12.93
CA ARG A 15 0.85 1.60 -14.00
C ARG A 15 2.04 0.64 -14.10
N SER A 16 3.25 1.15 -13.94
CA SER A 16 4.49 0.35 -13.90
C SER A 16 4.45 -0.63 -12.72
N GLY A 17 4.11 -0.16 -11.51
CA GLY A 17 4.03 -1.01 -10.32
C GLY A 17 3.04 -2.18 -10.47
N ASN A 18 1.84 -1.93 -11.01
CA ASN A 18 0.86 -3.00 -11.20
C ASN A 18 1.30 -4.01 -12.29
N ARG A 19 1.96 -3.53 -13.36
CA ARG A 19 2.49 -4.40 -14.42
C ARG A 19 3.63 -5.29 -13.91
N VAL A 20 4.55 -4.75 -13.12
CA VAL A 20 5.66 -5.53 -12.53
C VAL A 20 5.11 -6.66 -11.68
N VAL A 21 4.07 -6.40 -10.89
CA VAL A 21 3.41 -7.44 -10.09
C VAL A 21 2.77 -8.52 -10.97
N HIS A 22 1.97 -8.14 -11.97
CA HIS A 22 1.35 -9.13 -12.86
C HIS A 22 2.37 -9.95 -13.63
N LEU A 23 3.44 -9.31 -14.13
CA LEU A 23 4.56 -10.01 -14.79
C LEU A 23 5.27 -10.96 -13.84
N GLY A 24 5.47 -10.56 -12.57
CA GLY A 24 6.03 -11.40 -11.53
C GLY A 24 5.17 -12.63 -11.25
N ILE A 25 3.86 -12.47 -11.12
CA ILE A 25 2.91 -13.59 -10.93
C ILE A 25 3.00 -14.56 -12.12
N ILE A 26 2.94 -14.05 -13.35
CA ILE A 26 3.02 -14.87 -14.57
C ILE A 26 4.34 -15.63 -14.62
N ALA A 27 5.47 -14.96 -14.34
CA ALA A 27 6.79 -15.58 -14.35
C ALA A 27 6.89 -16.72 -13.33
N ILE A 28 6.40 -16.51 -12.11
CA ILE A 28 6.40 -17.53 -11.05
C ILE A 28 5.53 -18.73 -11.44
N VAL A 29 4.30 -18.50 -11.92
CA VAL A 29 3.42 -19.58 -12.37
C VAL A 29 4.06 -20.39 -13.50
N LEU A 30 4.74 -19.71 -14.43
CA LEU A 30 5.44 -20.34 -15.54
C LEU A 30 6.61 -21.20 -15.04
N ILE A 31 7.45 -20.66 -14.14
CA ILE A 31 8.57 -21.40 -13.52
C ILE A 31 8.06 -22.62 -12.76
N LEU A 32 7.00 -22.49 -11.97
CA LEU A 32 6.43 -23.60 -11.20
C LEU A 32 5.85 -24.67 -12.10
N THR A 33 5.22 -24.28 -13.21
CA THR A 33 4.67 -25.22 -14.20
C THR A 33 5.80 -25.97 -14.91
N LEU A 34 6.86 -25.28 -15.32
CA LEU A 34 8.05 -25.91 -15.90
C LEU A 34 8.73 -26.86 -14.92
N ALA A 35 8.88 -26.46 -13.66
CA ALA A 35 9.46 -27.30 -12.61
C ALA A 35 8.59 -28.54 -12.36
N ALA A 36 7.27 -28.41 -12.35
CA ALA A 36 6.34 -29.52 -12.22
C ALA A 36 6.50 -30.50 -13.40
N ILE A 37 6.50 -30.00 -14.64
CA ILE A 37 6.70 -30.83 -15.84
C ILE A 37 8.05 -31.56 -15.76
N PHE A 38 9.13 -30.85 -15.42
CA PHE A 38 10.47 -31.42 -15.31
C PHE A 38 10.55 -32.52 -14.24
N LEU A 39 9.90 -32.31 -13.09
CA LEU A 39 9.82 -33.31 -12.02
C LEU A 39 9.12 -34.58 -12.51
N PHE A 40 7.99 -34.45 -13.22
CA PHE A 40 7.24 -35.60 -13.73
C PHE A 40 7.96 -36.39 -14.81
N LEU A 41 8.74 -35.70 -15.66
CA LEU A 41 9.60 -36.34 -16.66
C LEU A 41 10.79 -37.06 -16.02
N SER A 42 11.26 -36.57 -14.87
CA SER A 42 12.39 -37.16 -14.14
C SER A 42 11.98 -38.36 -13.25
N LEU A 43 10.69 -38.51 -12.94
CA LEU A 43 10.19 -39.59 -12.09
C LEU A 43 10.05 -40.89 -12.89
N PRO A 44 10.68 -42.01 -12.47
CA PRO A 44 10.56 -43.31 -13.13
C PRO A 44 9.12 -43.81 -13.16
N ASP A 45 8.74 -44.45 -14.27
CA ASP A 45 7.44 -45.12 -14.37
C ASP A 45 7.30 -46.22 -13.30
N ALA A 46 6.07 -46.42 -12.83
CA ALA A 46 5.75 -47.43 -11.82
C ALA A 46 6.16 -48.85 -12.26
N ASN A 47 6.07 -49.14 -13.57
CA ASN A 47 6.40 -50.43 -14.15
C ASN A 47 7.88 -50.57 -14.56
N ALA A 48 8.72 -49.56 -14.32
CA ALA A 48 10.12 -49.56 -14.75
C ALA A 48 10.93 -50.72 -14.13
N PHE A 49 10.57 -51.16 -12.93
CA PHE A 49 11.18 -52.32 -12.28
C PHE A 49 10.82 -53.63 -13.02
N ASN A 50 9.53 -53.92 -13.19
CA ASN A 50 9.05 -55.13 -13.85
C ASN A 50 9.56 -55.23 -15.29
N ALA A 51 9.57 -54.12 -16.05
CA ALA A 51 10.08 -54.10 -17.42
C ALA A 51 11.58 -54.45 -17.49
N ARG A 52 12.37 -54.05 -16.49
CA ARG A 52 13.79 -54.42 -16.41
C ARG A 52 13.96 -55.90 -16.03
N VAL A 53 13.14 -56.42 -15.11
CA VAL A 53 13.16 -57.83 -14.72
C VAL A 53 12.76 -58.71 -15.91
N GLU A 54 11.65 -58.40 -16.59
CA GLU A 54 11.20 -59.10 -17.78
C GLU A 54 12.29 -59.16 -18.85
N ARG A 55 12.91 -58.01 -19.15
CA ARG A 55 14.01 -57.93 -20.11
C ARG A 55 15.18 -58.85 -19.76
N ILE A 56 15.59 -58.89 -18.49
CA ILE A 56 16.69 -59.76 -18.02
C ILE A 56 16.35 -61.24 -18.21
N PHE A 57 15.10 -61.64 -17.98
CA PHE A 57 14.66 -63.03 -18.13
C PHE A 57 14.46 -63.44 -19.59
N VAL A 58 14.03 -62.53 -20.46
CA VAL A 58 13.89 -62.81 -21.91
C VAL A 58 15.24 -62.85 -22.62
N GLU A 59 16.20 -62.01 -22.22
CA GLU A 59 17.52 -61.94 -22.86
C GLU A 59 18.49 -63.03 -22.40
N ASN A 60 18.16 -63.82 -21.37
CA ASN A 60 19.08 -64.79 -20.77
C ASN A 60 18.53 -66.23 -20.80
N ASP A 61 19.00 -67.01 -21.77
CA ASP A 61 18.60 -68.40 -22.00
C ASP A 61 18.92 -69.35 -20.82
N ALA A 62 19.77 -68.94 -19.88
CA ALA A 62 20.08 -69.73 -18.69
C ALA A 62 18.99 -69.70 -17.60
N LEU A 63 18.02 -68.79 -17.68
CA LEU A 63 16.97 -68.56 -16.66
C LEU A 63 15.64 -69.26 -16.98
N THR A 64 15.67 -70.45 -17.59
CA THR A 64 14.46 -71.20 -17.96
C THR A 64 14.12 -72.35 -17.01
N ALA A 65 14.90 -72.55 -15.94
CA ALA A 65 14.64 -73.63 -15.00
C ALA A 65 13.40 -73.32 -14.13
N LYS A 66 12.75 -74.37 -13.63
CA LYS A 66 11.52 -74.25 -12.83
C LYS A 66 11.70 -73.39 -11.56
N GLY A 67 12.90 -73.35 -11.00
CA GLY A 67 13.26 -72.49 -9.87
C GLY A 67 13.31 -71.01 -10.25
N ASP A 68 13.86 -70.69 -11.42
CA ASP A 68 13.99 -69.32 -11.92
C ASP A 68 12.64 -68.74 -12.30
N ILE A 69 11.75 -69.56 -12.90
CA ILE A 69 10.38 -69.17 -13.20
C ILE A 69 9.61 -68.83 -11.92
N LYS A 70 9.83 -69.57 -10.83
CA LYS A 70 9.20 -69.29 -9.53
C LYS A 70 9.78 -68.03 -8.87
N LEU A 71 11.06 -67.75 -9.08
CA LEU A 71 11.68 -66.50 -8.66
C LEU A 71 11.11 -65.31 -9.46
N LEU A 72 10.90 -65.45 -10.77
CA LEU A 72 10.22 -64.45 -11.60
C LEU A 72 8.81 -64.17 -11.11
N GLU A 73 8.04 -65.20 -10.74
CA GLU A 73 6.69 -65.05 -10.18
C GLU A 73 6.71 -64.22 -8.89
N ILE A 74 7.65 -64.50 -7.98
CA ILE A 74 7.80 -63.75 -6.72
C ILE A 74 8.25 -62.30 -6.99
N LEU A 75 9.18 -62.09 -7.93
CA LEU A 75 9.65 -60.75 -8.31
C LEU A 75 8.54 -59.95 -8.99
N ALA A 76 7.72 -60.57 -9.83
CA ALA A 76 6.58 -59.92 -10.46
C ALA A 76 5.56 -59.49 -9.41
N LEU A 77 5.23 -60.37 -8.45
CA LEU A 77 4.24 -60.08 -7.40
C LEU A 77 4.75 -59.03 -6.39
N SER A 78 6.05 -59.04 -6.08
CA SER A 78 6.67 -58.00 -5.24
C SER A 78 6.84 -56.69 -6.02
N GLY A 79 7.12 -56.79 -7.32
CA GLY A 79 7.30 -55.66 -8.23
C GLY A 79 5.99 -54.92 -8.52
N THR A 80 4.85 -55.61 -8.62
CA THR A 80 3.53 -54.97 -8.72
C THR A 80 3.19 -54.20 -7.44
N ALA A 81 3.42 -54.78 -6.25
CA ALA A 81 3.23 -54.07 -5.00
C ALA A 81 4.14 -52.82 -4.89
N PHE A 82 5.40 -52.93 -5.33
CA PHE A 82 6.30 -51.78 -5.41
C PHE A 82 5.81 -50.72 -6.40
N ALA A 83 5.31 -51.12 -7.57
CA ALA A 83 4.73 -50.22 -8.56
C ALA A 83 3.51 -49.44 -8.02
N GLU A 84 2.63 -50.10 -7.27
CA GLU A 84 1.48 -49.48 -6.59
C GLU A 84 1.92 -48.43 -5.56
N THR A 85 2.96 -48.74 -4.77
CA THR A 85 3.51 -47.76 -3.81
C THR A 85 4.18 -46.58 -4.51
N LEU A 86 4.93 -46.80 -5.58
CA LEU A 86 5.55 -45.72 -6.36
C LEU A 86 4.50 -44.81 -7.02
N THR A 87 3.42 -45.41 -7.53
CA THR A 87 2.26 -44.67 -8.07
C THR A 87 1.63 -43.80 -6.99
N SER A 88 1.45 -44.35 -5.78
CA SER A 88 0.90 -43.62 -4.64
C SER A 88 1.79 -42.45 -4.24
N TYR A 89 3.12 -42.64 -4.18
CA TYR A 89 4.06 -41.55 -3.89
C TYR A 89 4.06 -40.47 -4.96
N ARG A 90 4.00 -40.83 -6.25
CA ARG A 90 3.87 -39.85 -7.35
C ARG A 90 2.60 -39.00 -7.18
N MET A 91 1.48 -39.60 -6.79
CA MET A 91 0.23 -38.88 -6.56
C MET A 91 0.33 -37.94 -5.35
N VAL A 92 0.92 -38.37 -4.24
CA VAL A 92 1.13 -37.51 -3.06
C VAL A 92 2.04 -36.33 -3.40
N ILE A 93 3.15 -36.56 -4.11
CA ILE A 93 4.07 -35.51 -4.55
C ILE A 93 3.33 -34.50 -5.44
N PHE A 94 2.48 -34.97 -6.36
CA PHE A 94 1.67 -34.10 -7.21
C PHE A 94 0.76 -33.19 -6.39
N VAL A 95 -0.01 -33.76 -5.47
CA VAL A 95 -0.94 -33.02 -4.63
C VAL A 95 -0.18 -31.99 -3.80
N LEU A 96 0.92 -32.37 -3.15
CA LEU A 96 1.76 -31.45 -2.37
C LEU A 96 2.31 -30.29 -3.22
N LEU A 97 2.74 -30.57 -4.46
CA LEU A 97 3.24 -29.54 -5.37
C LEU A 97 2.14 -28.55 -5.76
N VAL A 98 0.93 -29.04 -6.05
CA VAL A 98 -0.23 -28.19 -6.35
C VAL A 98 -0.60 -27.31 -5.15
N PHE A 99 -0.64 -27.88 -3.94
CA PHE A 99 -0.91 -27.12 -2.71
C PHE A 99 0.17 -26.06 -2.45
N ALA A 100 1.44 -26.42 -2.55
CA ALA A 100 2.55 -25.49 -2.37
C ALA A 100 2.50 -24.33 -3.39
N THR A 101 2.18 -24.65 -4.65
CA THR A 101 2.00 -23.66 -5.72
C THR A 101 0.83 -22.71 -5.43
N ALA A 102 -0.32 -23.25 -5.03
CA ALA A 102 -1.50 -22.46 -4.68
C ALA A 102 -1.23 -21.53 -3.48
N LEU A 103 -0.56 -22.05 -2.44
CA LEU A 103 -0.19 -21.26 -1.25
C LEU A 103 0.77 -20.13 -1.62
N LEU A 104 1.77 -20.38 -2.47
CA LEU A 104 2.72 -19.38 -2.91
C LEU A 104 2.02 -18.27 -3.71
N VAL A 105 1.13 -18.63 -4.64
CA VAL A 105 0.33 -17.67 -5.41
C VAL A 105 -0.58 -16.85 -4.49
N ALA A 106 -1.28 -17.48 -3.55
CA ALA A 106 -2.14 -16.80 -2.59
C ALA A 106 -1.36 -15.80 -1.73
N ALA A 107 -0.20 -16.21 -1.20
CA ALA A 107 0.68 -15.34 -0.40
C ALA A 107 1.14 -14.11 -1.18
N LEU A 108 1.49 -14.28 -2.47
CA LEU A 108 1.89 -13.17 -3.32
C LEU A 108 0.74 -12.19 -3.59
N VAL A 109 -0.46 -12.70 -3.88
CA VAL A 109 -1.66 -11.87 -4.06
C VAL A 109 -1.96 -11.07 -2.79
N PHE A 110 -1.88 -11.72 -1.61
CA PHE A 110 -2.05 -11.05 -0.33
C PHE A 110 -0.99 -9.96 -0.10
N LEU A 111 0.28 -10.24 -0.38
CA LEU A 111 1.36 -9.25 -0.24
C LEU A 111 1.09 -8.02 -1.11
N VAL A 112 0.71 -8.21 -2.37
CA VAL A 112 0.38 -7.14 -3.31
C VAL A 112 -0.81 -6.32 -2.81
N MET A 113 -1.87 -7.00 -2.36
CA MET A 113 -3.06 -6.35 -1.80
C MET A 113 -2.67 -5.50 -0.59
N LEU A 114 -1.87 -6.03 0.33
CA LEU A 114 -1.40 -5.34 1.54
C LEU A 114 -0.57 -4.11 1.17
N ILE A 115 0.39 -4.23 0.25
CA ILE A 115 1.17 -3.08 -0.23
C ILE A 115 0.26 -2.00 -0.84
N THR A 116 -0.77 -2.40 -1.58
CA THR A 116 -1.73 -1.46 -2.20
C THR A 116 -2.56 -0.73 -1.15
N LEU A 117 -3.05 -1.45 -0.15
CA LEU A 117 -3.78 -0.88 0.98
C LEU A 117 -2.91 0.07 1.80
N ASN A 118 -1.69 -0.33 2.16
CA ASN A 118 -0.73 0.52 2.89
C ASN A 118 -0.40 1.80 2.11
N ARG A 119 -0.22 1.70 0.79
CA ARG A 119 -0.02 2.88 -0.06
C ARG A 119 -1.23 3.81 -0.07
N ARG A 120 -2.44 3.27 -0.02
CA ARG A 120 -3.68 4.06 0.07
C ARG A 120 -3.79 4.79 1.40
N ILE A 121 -3.43 4.13 2.51
CA ILE A 121 -3.39 4.75 3.85
C ILE A 121 -2.38 5.90 3.87
N ALA A 122 -1.15 5.69 3.40
CA ALA A 122 -0.13 6.74 3.35
C ALA A 122 -0.52 7.95 2.46
N GLN A 123 -1.34 7.74 1.44
CA GLN A 123 -1.90 8.83 0.64
C GLN A 123 -3.02 9.57 1.37
N ILE A 124 -3.86 8.86 2.12
CA ILE A 124 -4.88 9.46 2.96
C ILE A 124 -4.21 10.27 4.08
N GLU A 125 -3.12 9.81 4.69
CA GLU A 125 -2.38 10.64 5.66
C GLU A 125 -1.88 11.96 5.06
N ARG A 126 -1.47 11.96 3.78
CA ARG A 126 -1.04 13.18 3.07
C ARG A 126 -2.19 14.05 2.56
N SER A 127 -3.37 13.48 2.33
CA SER A 127 -4.54 14.16 1.74
C SER A 127 -5.65 14.43 2.75
N GLY A 128 -5.52 13.90 3.96
CA GLY A 128 -6.63 13.60 4.89
C GLY A 128 -6.62 14.43 6.15
N ILE A 129 -6.04 15.62 6.14
CA ILE A 129 -6.56 16.68 7.01
C ILE A 129 -7.47 17.56 6.14
N GLN A 130 -8.58 16.99 5.65
CA GLN A 130 -9.75 17.83 5.41
C GLN A 130 -10.25 18.25 6.79
N VAL A 131 -10.18 19.53 7.09
CA VAL A 131 -10.72 20.08 8.33
C VAL A 131 -12.24 20.04 8.22
N SER A 132 -12.83 19.01 8.80
CA SER A 132 -14.28 18.77 8.84
C SER A 132 -14.98 19.49 10.00
N SER A 133 -14.20 19.93 11.00
CA SER A 133 -14.67 20.77 12.09
C SER A 133 -13.56 21.69 12.57
N LEU A 134 -13.91 22.96 12.78
CA LEU A 134 -13.11 23.94 13.53
C LEU A 134 -13.97 24.43 14.69
N LEU A 135 -13.57 24.11 15.92
CA LEU A 135 -14.22 24.64 17.13
C LEU A 135 -13.23 25.51 17.89
N ILE A 136 -13.57 26.78 18.03
CA ILE A 136 -12.79 27.76 18.78
C ILE A 136 -13.43 27.89 20.15
N SER A 137 -12.75 27.40 21.20
CA SER A 137 -13.17 27.58 22.59
C SER A 137 -12.36 28.72 23.21
N ARG A 138 -13.02 29.86 23.43
CA ARG A 138 -12.36 31.05 24.00
C ARG A 138 -12.05 30.85 25.49
N GLU A 139 -12.97 30.22 26.22
CA GLU A 139 -12.82 29.93 27.64
C GLU A 139 -11.62 29.02 27.92
N GLU A 140 -11.44 27.98 27.10
CA GLU A 140 -10.35 27.01 27.26
C GLU A 140 -9.04 27.42 26.58
N LYS A 141 -9.03 28.57 25.87
CA LYS A 141 -7.91 29.01 25.00
C LYS A 141 -7.43 27.90 24.05
N THR A 142 -8.36 27.07 23.60
CA THR A 142 -8.09 25.85 22.86
C THR A 142 -8.92 25.81 21.59
N VAL A 143 -8.28 25.39 20.50
CA VAL A 143 -8.94 25.19 19.21
C VAL A 143 -8.96 23.71 18.90
N TYR A 144 -10.13 23.18 18.58
CA TYR A 144 -10.31 21.79 18.21
C TYR A 144 -10.48 21.68 16.69
N LEU A 145 -9.58 20.93 16.06
CA LEU A 145 -9.60 20.62 14.63
C LEU A 145 -9.80 19.13 14.45
N ASN A 146 -10.94 18.70 13.89
CA ASN A 146 -11.28 17.27 13.82
C ASN A 146 -11.11 16.57 15.18
N ASN A 147 -11.58 17.21 16.26
CA ASN A 147 -11.45 16.78 17.66
C ASN A 147 -10.02 16.79 18.26
N MET A 148 -9.00 17.26 17.53
CA MET A 148 -7.65 17.48 18.07
C MET A 148 -7.55 18.87 18.69
N GLY A 149 -7.29 18.97 19.99
CA GLY A 149 -7.18 20.24 20.72
C GLY A 149 -5.77 20.84 20.67
N PHE A 150 -5.68 22.11 20.28
CA PHE A 150 -4.45 22.89 20.23
C PHE A 150 -4.60 24.10 21.15
N LYS A 151 -3.72 24.20 22.16
CA LYS A 151 -3.66 25.39 23.02
C LYS A 151 -3.00 26.53 22.26
N LEU A 152 -3.67 27.67 22.21
CA LEU A 152 -3.15 28.87 21.56
C LEU A 152 -2.77 29.93 22.61
N THR A 153 -1.85 30.81 22.21
CA THR A 153 -1.64 32.08 22.93
C THR A 153 -2.80 33.02 22.66
N ASP A 154 -3.02 34.01 23.54
CA ASP A 154 -4.12 34.98 23.38
C ASP A 154 -4.05 35.70 22.03
N ALA A 155 -2.85 36.14 21.62
CA ALA A 155 -2.63 36.77 20.33
C ALA A 155 -2.93 35.85 19.12
N ALA A 156 -2.62 34.55 19.24
CA ALA A 156 -2.93 33.58 18.19
C ALA A 156 -4.44 33.27 18.14
N MET A 157 -5.09 33.21 19.30
CA MET A 157 -6.54 33.02 19.43
C MET A 157 -7.32 34.19 18.80
N GLU A 158 -6.91 35.43 19.07
CA GLU A 158 -7.47 36.63 18.45
C GLU A 158 -7.29 36.61 16.93
N THR A 159 -6.08 36.31 16.46
CA THR A 159 -5.78 36.25 15.02
C THR A 159 -6.63 35.21 14.31
N LEU A 160 -6.76 34.01 14.89
CA LEU A 160 -7.61 32.96 14.33
C LEU A 160 -9.09 33.34 14.36
N SER A 161 -9.55 34.01 15.42
CA SER A 161 -10.94 34.45 15.54
C SER A 161 -11.32 35.45 14.46
N VAL A 162 -10.46 36.43 14.17
CA VAL A 162 -10.68 37.42 13.11
C VAL A 162 -10.71 36.75 11.74
N LEU A 163 -9.81 35.81 11.48
CA LEU A 163 -9.82 35.04 10.23
C LEU A 163 -11.03 34.12 10.10
N ALA A 164 -11.53 33.57 11.22
CA ALA A 164 -12.71 32.73 11.25
C ALA A 164 -13.97 33.53 10.94
N GLU A 165 -14.10 34.73 11.52
CA GLU A 165 -15.18 35.67 11.24
C GLU A 165 -15.19 36.05 9.75
N ALA A 166 -14.05 36.55 9.24
CA ALA A 166 -13.92 36.89 7.83
C ALA A 166 -14.22 35.70 6.92
N ARG A 167 -13.87 34.47 7.33
CA ARG A 167 -14.20 33.28 6.55
C ARG A 167 -15.70 32.98 6.53
N MET A 168 -16.41 33.18 7.64
CA MET A 168 -17.87 33.04 7.69
C MET A 168 -18.55 33.99 6.71
N ASP A 169 -17.97 35.18 6.52
CA ASP A 169 -18.40 36.20 5.56
C ASP A 169 -17.84 36.01 4.13
N ASP A 170 -17.10 34.92 3.87
CA ASP A 170 -16.39 34.66 2.60
C ASP A 170 -15.36 35.74 2.18
N ASP A 171 -14.88 36.53 3.14
CA ASP A 171 -13.94 37.61 2.96
C ASP A 171 -12.46 37.17 3.02
N VAL A 172 -11.61 37.97 2.36
CA VAL A 172 -10.15 37.84 2.36
C VAL A 172 -9.59 39.10 2.99
N MET A 173 -8.78 38.95 4.04
CA MET A 173 -8.22 40.09 4.77
C MET A 173 -6.73 40.28 4.49
N SER A 174 -6.32 41.51 4.20
CA SER A 174 -4.91 41.91 4.16
C SER A 174 -4.28 41.87 5.55
N GLY A 175 -2.95 41.84 5.61
CA GLY A 175 -2.21 41.91 6.87
C GLY A 175 -2.51 43.19 7.65
N ALA A 176 -2.65 44.33 6.95
CA ALA A 176 -3.01 45.60 7.56
C ALA A 176 -4.42 45.57 8.17
N GLU A 177 -5.41 44.98 7.48
CA GLU A 177 -6.79 44.83 8.00
C GLU A 177 -6.85 43.89 9.21
N ILE A 178 -6.09 42.79 9.19
CA ILE A 178 -6.00 41.88 10.35
C ILE A 178 -5.45 42.63 11.57
N GLU A 179 -4.38 43.42 11.38
CA GLU A 179 -3.81 44.22 12.47
C GLU A 179 -4.79 45.31 12.93
N ALA A 180 -5.51 45.96 12.01
CA ALA A 180 -6.49 46.99 12.32
C ALA A 180 -7.59 46.47 13.24
N VAL A 181 -8.18 45.32 12.88
CA VAL A 181 -9.26 44.70 13.66
C VAL A 181 -8.76 44.25 15.04
N ILE A 182 -7.58 43.65 15.12
CA ILE A 182 -7.04 43.16 16.42
C ILE A 182 -6.61 44.33 17.32
N SER A 183 -5.99 45.37 16.77
CA SER A 183 -5.47 46.51 17.54
C SER A 183 -6.49 47.63 17.78
N GLY A 184 -7.65 47.60 17.10
CA GLY A 184 -8.67 48.64 17.15
C GLY A 184 -8.25 49.96 16.47
N ARG A 185 -7.25 49.92 15.58
CA ARG A 185 -6.72 51.08 14.85
C ARG A 185 -7.26 51.13 13.43
N SER A 186 -7.10 52.27 12.75
CA SER A 186 -7.40 52.36 11.31
C SER A 186 -6.41 51.52 10.51
N ALA A 187 -6.88 50.85 9.46
CA ALA A 187 -6.04 50.03 8.58
C ALA A 187 -4.93 50.83 7.88
N ILE A 188 -5.12 52.14 7.69
CA ILE A 188 -4.11 53.04 7.09
C ILE A 188 -2.90 53.23 8.03
N ASP A 189 -3.12 53.09 9.34
CA ASP A 189 -2.07 53.25 10.36
C ASP A 189 -1.41 51.93 10.74
N CYS A 190 -1.79 50.83 10.09
CA CYS A 190 -1.34 49.47 10.35
C CYS A 190 -0.40 48.99 9.25
N GLU A 191 0.69 48.33 9.67
CA GLU A 191 1.65 47.76 8.72
C GLU A 191 1.26 46.35 8.29
N GLU A 192 1.28 46.09 6.98
CA GLU A 192 1.08 44.75 6.40
C GLU A 192 2.01 43.70 7.01
N ALA A 193 3.25 44.09 7.34
CA ALA A 193 4.27 43.22 7.92
C ALA A 193 3.90 42.75 9.35
N ALA A 194 3.18 43.58 10.12
CA ALA A 194 2.71 43.23 11.45
C ALA A 194 1.67 42.10 11.38
N GLY A 195 0.67 42.25 10.50
CA GLY A 195 -0.32 41.21 10.22
C GLY A 195 0.31 39.92 9.69
N ALA A 196 1.24 40.02 8.74
CA ALA A 196 1.99 38.86 8.24
C ALA A 196 2.76 38.12 9.37
N THR A 197 3.28 38.85 10.34
CA THR A 197 3.96 38.27 11.51
C THR A 197 2.98 37.54 12.43
N ARG A 198 1.75 38.05 12.62
CA ARG A 198 0.71 37.34 13.37
C ARG A 198 0.31 36.04 12.70
N ILE A 199 0.12 36.05 11.37
CA ILE A 199 -0.14 34.84 10.60
C ILE A 199 0.99 33.83 10.76
N LYS A 200 2.25 34.29 10.68
CA LYS A 200 3.41 33.42 10.87
C LYS A 200 3.40 32.77 12.26
N ARG A 201 3.17 33.55 13.33
CA ARG A 201 3.10 33.03 14.71
C ARG A 201 1.93 32.06 14.92
N LEU A 202 0.76 32.34 14.33
CA LEU A 202 -0.39 31.45 14.36
C LEU A 202 -0.03 30.10 13.71
N ARG A 203 0.60 30.13 12.54
CA ARG A 203 1.09 28.93 11.84
C ARG A 203 2.13 28.17 12.66
N ASP A 204 3.09 28.87 13.24
CA ASP A 204 4.13 28.27 14.10
C ASP A 204 3.51 27.59 15.33
N THR A 205 2.43 28.17 15.90
CA THR A 205 1.72 27.60 17.07
C THR A 205 0.88 26.38 16.70
N LEU A 206 0.26 26.37 15.51
CA LEU A 206 -0.57 25.25 15.02
C LEU A 206 0.25 24.07 14.47
N GLY A 207 1.55 24.25 14.26
CA GLY A 207 2.51 23.16 14.06
C GLY A 207 3.01 22.94 12.63
N ASN A 208 4.29 22.59 12.56
CA ASN A 208 5.18 22.51 11.38
C ASN A 208 4.99 21.29 10.45
N GLN A 209 3.91 20.50 10.51
CA GLN A 209 3.87 19.28 9.69
C GLN A 209 2.68 19.10 8.75
N LEU A 210 1.43 19.43 9.09
CA LEU A 210 0.32 19.20 8.16
C LEU A 210 -0.86 20.17 8.32
N VAL A 211 -1.01 20.84 9.46
CA VAL A 211 -2.21 21.63 9.80
C VAL A 211 -2.10 23.10 9.38
N SER A 212 -0.89 23.68 9.40
CA SER A 212 -0.65 25.11 9.14
C SER A 212 -0.94 25.56 7.70
N GLU A 213 -0.60 24.75 6.69
CA GLU A 213 -0.83 25.11 5.28
C GLU A 213 -2.29 24.92 4.88
N LEU A 214 -3.01 24.03 5.57
CA LEU A 214 -4.40 23.70 5.30
C LEU A 214 -5.39 24.65 5.99
N LEU A 215 -4.95 25.42 6.98
CA LEU A 215 -5.81 26.37 7.69
C LEU A 215 -5.75 27.79 7.15
N VAL A 216 -4.58 28.36 6.87
CA VAL A 216 -4.48 29.76 6.42
C VAL A 216 -3.88 29.83 5.02
N LYS A 217 -4.70 30.18 4.03
CA LYS A 217 -4.29 30.39 2.64
C LYS A 217 -3.85 31.83 2.43
N ASN A 218 -2.65 32.02 1.88
CA ASN A 218 -2.25 33.32 1.34
C ASN A 218 -2.71 33.41 -0.12
N ILE A 219 -3.48 34.45 -0.45
CA ILE A 219 -3.83 34.80 -1.81
C ILE A 219 -2.93 35.95 -2.23
N ALA A 220 -2.06 35.68 -3.21
CA ALA A 220 -1.11 36.65 -3.71
C ALA A 220 -1.82 37.97 -4.07
N ARG A 221 -1.35 39.08 -3.48
CA ARG A 221 -1.87 40.44 -3.67
C ARG A 221 -3.30 40.69 -3.19
N ARG A 222 -3.91 39.78 -2.41
CA ARG A 222 -5.23 40.01 -1.77
C ARG A 222 -5.18 39.89 -0.25
N GLY A 223 -4.37 38.99 0.29
CA GLY A 223 -4.22 38.81 1.73
C GLY A 223 -4.32 37.36 2.16
N TYR A 224 -4.98 37.12 3.28
CA TYR A 224 -5.07 35.85 3.99
C TYR A 224 -6.55 35.47 4.20
N MET A 225 -6.85 34.18 4.10
CA MET A 225 -8.16 33.61 4.40
C MET A 225 -8.01 32.24 5.03
N LEU A 226 -9.03 31.73 5.72
CA LEU A 226 -9.02 30.32 6.12
C LEU A 226 -9.31 29.40 4.93
N ALA A 227 -8.60 28.28 4.84
CA ALA A 227 -8.73 27.26 3.78
C ALA A 227 -9.73 26.13 4.14
N ILE A 228 -10.68 26.44 5.02
CA ILE A 228 -11.74 25.51 5.46
C ILE A 228 -13.11 26.01 5.02
N ASP A 229 -14.10 25.12 5.03
CA ASP A 229 -15.48 25.50 4.74
C ASP A 229 -16.03 26.40 5.86
N LYS A 230 -16.92 27.34 5.52
CA LYS A 230 -17.55 28.22 6.52
C LYS A 230 -18.56 27.46 7.38
N ASP A 231 -19.20 26.43 6.81
CA ASP A 231 -20.23 25.64 7.49
C ASP A 231 -19.69 24.77 8.63
N VAL A 232 -18.36 24.59 8.69
CA VAL A 232 -17.69 23.75 9.71
C VAL A 232 -17.12 24.54 10.89
N ILE A 233 -17.25 25.87 10.88
CA ILE A 233 -16.70 26.76 11.90
C ILE A 233 -17.72 26.95 13.03
N LYS A 234 -17.31 26.70 14.27
CA LYS A 234 -18.08 26.97 15.48
C LYS A 234 -17.23 27.73 16.49
N VAL A 235 -17.77 28.82 17.01
CA VAL A 235 -17.15 29.63 18.05
C VAL A 235 -17.99 29.49 19.32
N ILE A 236 -17.36 29.09 20.42
CA ILE A 236 -17.97 28.93 21.75
C ILE A 236 -17.18 29.73 22.77
#